data_AF-A0A966TYI3-F1
#
_entry.id   AF-A0A966TYI3-F1
#
_cell.length_a   1.000
_cell.length_b   1.000
_cell.length_c   1.000
_cell.angle_alpha   90.00
_cell.angle_beta   90.00
_cell.angle_gamma   90.00
#
_symmetry.space_group_name_H-M   'P 1'
#
loop_
_entity.id
_entity.type
_entity.pdbx_description
1 polymer ?
#
loop_
_entity_poly.entity_id
_entity_poly.type
_entity_poly.pdbx_seq_one_letter_code
_entity_poly.pdbx_strand_id
1 'polypeptide(L)'
;MRLVLMLLLWASAALAQPEAPLVARLSQDRVEVSTTFDGASILVFGSTAQPIGPGGAEILIVTTGPQQPFTVRRRVRVLGMWFNGPSARFAAVPA
;
A
#
# COMPACT_ATOMS: atom_id res chain seq x y z
N MET A 1 16.36 -13.70 -42.80
CA MET A 1 15.34 -13.13 -41.89
C MET A 1 15.18 -13.87 -40.56
N ARG A 2 15.05 -15.22 -40.50
CA ARG A 2 14.94 -15.95 -39.22
C ARG A 2 16.07 -15.69 -38.22
N LEU A 3 17.32 -15.63 -38.69
CA LEU A 3 18.49 -15.47 -37.82
C LEU A 3 18.57 -14.07 -37.19
N VAL A 4 18.17 -13.04 -37.95
CA VAL A 4 18.05 -11.66 -37.45
C VAL A 4 16.94 -11.57 -36.39
N LEU A 5 15.81 -12.24 -36.63
CA LEU A 5 14.70 -12.29 -35.67
C LEU A 5 15.10 -12.99 -34.37
N MET A 6 15.86 -14.09 -34.45
CA MET A 6 16.38 -14.79 -33.27
C MET A 6 17.38 -13.93 -32.50
N LEU A 7 18.25 -13.20 -33.19
CA LEU A 7 19.21 -12.28 -32.56
C LEU A 7 18.50 -11.13 -31.83
N LEU A 8 17.45 -10.58 -32.44
CA LEU A 8 16.62 -9.52 -31.85
C LEU A 8 15.87 -9.99 -30.61
N LEU A 9 15.30 -11.21 -30.64
CA LEU A 9 14.63 -11.81 -29.49
C LEU A 9 15.61 -12.13 -28.35
N TRP A 10 16.86 -12.46 -28.67
CA TRP A 10 17.87 -12.73 -27.66
C TRP A 10 18.40 -11.44 -27.02
N ALA A 11 18.57 -10.38 -27.82
CA ALA A 11 18.97 -9.07 -27.33
C ALA A 11 17.89 -8.43 -26.43
N SER A 12 16.60 -8.61 -26.73
CA SER A 12 15.52 -8.09 -25.88
C SER A 12 15.45 -8.80 -24.53
N ALA A 13 15.76 -10.12 -24.48
CA ALA A 13 15.85 -10.86 -23.23
C ALA A 13 17.02 -10.39 -22.34
N ALA A 14 18.14 -9.98 -22.95
CA ALA A 14 19.30 -9.47 -22.22
C ALA A 14 19.11 -8.06 -21.62
N LEU A 15 18.15 -7.29 -22.15
CA LEU A 15 17.77 -5.96 -21.66
C LEU A 15 16.81 -6.01 -20.46
N ALA A 16 16.27 -7.18 -20.11
CA ALA A 16 15.49 -7.37 -18.91
C ALA A 16 16.40 -7.30 -17.68
N GLN A 17 16.62 -6.09 -17.17
CA GLN A 17 17.29 -5.89 -15.88
C GLN A 17 16.36 -6.42 -14.78
N PRO A 18 16.82 -7.33 -13.90
CA PRO A 18 16.03 -7.72 -12.74
C PRO A 18 15.73 -6.48 -11.91
N GLU A 19 14.49 -6.40 -11.42
CA GLU A 19 14.06 -5.30 -10.55
C GLU A 19 15.01 -5.22 -9.35
N ALA A 20 15.60 -4.05 -9.13
CA ALA A 20 16.53 -3.84 -8.03
C ALA A 20 15.80 -4.09 -6.71
N PRO A 21 16.24 -5.05 -5.86
CA PRO A 21 15.49 -5.39 -4.67
C PRO A 21 15.48 -4.22 -3.69
N LEU A 22 14.28 -3.75 -3.34
CA LEU A 22 14.05 -2.88 -2.20
C LEU A 22 14.03 -3.75 -0.94
N VAL A 23 14.94 -3.48 -0.02
CA VAL A 23 14.91 -4.10 1.32
C VAL A 23 14.27 -3.10 2.27
N ALA A 24 13.18 -3.48 2.93
CA ALA A 24 12.50 -2.68 3.93
C ALA A 24 12.32 -3.46 5.24
N ARG A 25 12.39 -2.74 6.36
CA ARG A 25 12.21 -3.26 7.71
C ARG A 25 11.43 -2.26 8.56
N LEU A 26 10.79 -2.79 9.59
CA LEU A 26 10.11 -2.02 10.63
C LEU A 26 10.99 -1.99 11.88
N SER A 27 10.88 -0.93 12.68
CA SER A 27 11.52 -0.89 14.01
C SER A 27 10.97 -1.95 14.96
N GLN A 28 9.72 -2.37 14.73
CA GLN A 28 9.03 -3.40 15.49
C GLN A 28 8.07 -4.17 14.59
N ASP A 29 8.17 -5.49 14.63
CA ASP A 29 7.35 -6.38 13.80
C ASP A 29 6.00 -6.74 14.46
N ARG A 30 5.83 -6.40 15.75
CA ARG A 30 4.61 -6.67 16.51
C ARG A 30 4.33 -5.52 17.47
N VAL A 31 3.07 -5.13 17.54
CA VAL A 31 2.52 -4.21 18.53
C VAL A 31 1.44 -4.94 19.31
N GLU A 32 1.55 -4.95 20.63
CA GLU A 32 0.53 -5.50 21.49
C GLU A 32 -0.53 -4.43 21.80
N VAL A 33 -1.79 -4.78 21.64
CA VAL A 33 -2.93 -3.87 21.87
C VAL A 33 -3.67 -4.36 23.11
N SER A 34 -3.60 -3.59 24.19
CA SER A 34 -4.28 -3.86 25.46
C SER A 34 -5.40 -2.85 25.73
N THR A 35 -6.10 -2.98 26.86
CA THR A 35 -7.16 -2.05 27.28
C THR A 35 -6.67 -0.62 27.54
N THR A 36 -5.37 -0.42 27.70
CA THR A 36 -4.74 0.89 27.91
C THR A 36 -3.93 1.36 26.71
N PHE A 37 -4.13 0.74 25.54
CA PHE A 37 -3.41 1.11 24.33
C PHE A 37 -3.81 2.52 23.84
N ASP A 38 -2.83 3.40 23.67
CA ASP A 38 -2.99 4.79 23.25
C ASP A 38 -2.36 5.08 21.86
N GLY A 39 -1.77 4.08 21.22
CA GLY A 39 -1.18 4.18 19.88
C GLY A 39 0.20 3.53 19.80
N ALA A 40 0.74 3.45 18.58
CA ALA A 40 2.12 3.02 18.36
C ALA A 40 2.76 3.82 17.21
N SER A 41 4.01 4.22 17.40
CA SER A 41 4.83 4.81 16.35
C SER A 41 5.81 3.76 15.84
N ILE A 42 5.78 3.51 14.53
CA ILE A 42 6.64 2.53 13.86
C ILE A 42 7.53 3.27 12.87
N LEU A 43 8.84 3.04 12.94
CA LEU A 43 9.77 3.57 11.95
C LEU A 43 9.97 2.54 10.85
N VAL A 44 9.80 2.97 9.59
CA VAL A 44 10.11 2.17 8.40
C VAL A 44 11.45 2.62 7.85
N PHE A 45 12.36 1.68 7.60
CA PHE A 45 13.67 1.96 7.03
C PHE A 45 14.05 0.89 6.02
N GLY A 46 14.96 1.23 5.12
CA GLY A 46 15.33 0.35 4.04
C GLY A 46 16.50 0.85 3.21
N SER A 47 16.86 0.05 2.22
CA SER A 47 17.94 0.36 1.28
C SER A 47 17.56 -0.08 -0.12
N THR A 48 17.98 0.70 -1.11
CA THR A 48 17.87 0.39 -2.53
C THR A 48 19.22 -0.08 -3.07
N ALA A 49 19.23 -0.99 -4.04
CA ALA A 49 20.47 -1.45 -4.65
C ALA A 49 21.17 -0.36 -5.49
N GLN A 50 20.39 0.59 -6.01
CA GLN A 50 20.90 1.75 -6.75
C GLN A 50 20.79 3.01 -5.90
N PRO A 51 21.77 3.93 -5.97
CA PRO A 51 21.68 5.23 -5.32
C PRO A 51 20.45 6.00 -5.80
N ILE A 52 19.82 6.72 -4.88
CA ILE A 52 18.69 7.60 -5.21
C ILE A 52 19.22 8.72 -6.11
N GLY A 53 18.67 8.79 -7.33
CA GLY A 53 19.07 9.80 -8.31
C GLY A 53 18.63 11.21 -7.92
N PRO A 54 19.03 12.25 -8.69
CA PRO A 54 18.70 13.64 -8.41
C PRO A 54 17.20 13.96 -8.43
N GLY A 55 16.36 13.08 -8.99
CA GLY A 55 14.90 13.18 -8.92
C GLY A 55 14.29 12.65 -7.61
N GLY A 56 15.09 12.12 -6.69
CA GLY A 56 14.60 11.52 -5.46
C GLY A 56 14.01 10.11 -5.68
N ALA A 57 13.41 9.58 -4.62
CA ALA A 57 12.66 8.33 -4.64
C ALA A 57 11.29 8.56 -4.02
N GLU A 58 10.26 7.96 -4.61
CA GLU A 58 8.91 7.95 -4.06
C GLU A 58 8.71 6.66 -3.26
N ILE A 59 8.27 6.79 -2.01
CA ILE A 59 8.04 5.65 -1.13
C ILE A 59 6.55 5.60 -0.80
N LEU A 60 5.90 4.49 -1.16
CA LEU A 60 4.51 4.23 -0.82
C LEU A 60 4.45 3.18 0.29
N ILE A 61 3.81 3.53 1.40
CA ILE A 61 3.55 2.62 2.51
C ILE A 61 2.06 2.31 2.50
N VAL A 62 1.70 1.03 2.30
CA VAL A 62 0.31 0.57 2.33
C VAL A 62 0.09 -0.25 3.60
N THR A 63 -0.80 0.24 4.45
CA THR A 63 -1.27 -0.49 5.63
C THR A 63 -2.67 -0.99 5.36
N THR A 64 -2.96 -2.26 5.68
CA THR A 64 -4.29 -2.86 5.51
C THR A 64 -4.69 -3.57 6.79
N GLY A 65 -5.81 -3.16 7.38
CA GLY A 65 -6.45 -3.82 8.51
C GLY A 65 -7.25 -5.06 8.10
N PRO A 66 -7.78 -5.82 9.08
CA PRO A 66 -8.63 -6.97 8.80
C PRO A 66 -9.86 -6.54 8.00
N GLN A 67 -10.24 -7.36 7.01
CA GLN A 67 -11.42 -7.11 6.18
C GLN A 67 -12.68 -7.38 6.98
N GLN A 68 -13.53 -6.37 7.15
CA GLN A 68 -14.78 -6.49 7.89
C GLN A 68 -15.93 -5.84 7.13
N PRO A 69 -17.17 -6.34 7.30
CA PRO A 69 -18.34 -5.71 6.70
C PRO A 69 -18.62 -4.38 7.41
N PHE A 70 -18.65 -3.29 6.66
CA PHE A 70 -18.89 -1.94 7.18
C PHE A 70 -20.17 -1.35 6.60
N THR A 71 -20.90 -0.54 7.38
CA THR A 71 -22.08 0.18 6.88
C THR A 71 -21.91 1.66 7.13
N VAL A 72 -21.74 2.41 6.04
CA VAL A 72 -21.63 3.87 6.07
C VAL A 72 -23.03 4.46 5.94
N ARG A 73 -23.37 5.44 6.78
CA ARG A 73 -24.64 6.16 6.68
C ARG A 73 -24.39 7.63 6.37
N ARG A 74 -25.13 8.17 5.39
CA ARG A 74 -25.10 9.61 5.13
C ARG A 74 -25.91 10.32 6.21
N ARG A 75 -25.27 11.20 6.98
CA ARG A 75 -26.02 12.13 7.83
C ARG A 75 -26.77 13.14 6.98
N VAL A 76 -28.05 13.27 7.24
CA VAL A 76 -28.94 14.23 6.57
C VAL A 76 -29.51 15.18 7.62
N ARG A 77 -29.76 16.43 7.21
CA ARG A 77 -30.28 17.45 8.11
C ARG A 77 -31.75 17.69 7.81
N VAL A 78 -32.61 17.50 8.81
CA VAL A 78 -34.06 17.68 8.71
C VAL A 78 -34.49 18.57 9.86
N LEU A 79 -35.14 19.70 9.54
CA LEU A 79 -35.60 20.69 10.52
C LEU A 79 -34.49 21.11 11.51
N GLY A 80 -33.27 21.33 11.00
CA GLY A 80 -32.12 21.74 11.81
C GLY A 80 -31.40 20.61 12.56
N MET A 81 -32.03 19.44 12.71
CA MET A 81 -31.50 18.27 13.42
C MET A 81 -30.82 17.27 12.47
N TRP A 82 -29.88 16.48 13.01
CA TRP A 82 -29.15 15.46 12.26
C TRP A 82 -29.79 14.08 12.40
N PHE A 83 -30.03 13.44 11.26
CA PHE A 83 -30.55 12.08 11.20
C PHE A 83 -29.66 11.18 10.35
N ASN A 84 -29.68 9.89 10.65
CA ASN A 84 -29.07 8.89 9.79
C ASN A 84 -29.98 8.68 8.58
N GLY A 85 -29.53 9.16 7.42
CA GLY A 85 -30.21 8.96 6.14
C GLY A 85 -29.80 7.63 5.48
N PRO A 86 -29.78 7.58 4.13
CA PRO A 86 -29.44 6.38 3.37
C PRO A 86 -28.10 5.75 3.78
N SER A 87 -28.06 4.43 3.71
CA SER A 87 -26.88 3.63 4.06
C SER A 87 -26.29 2.90 2.86
N ALA A 88 -24.97 2.79 2.81
CA ALA A 88 -24.24 1.92 1.91
C ALA A 88 -23.56 0.82 2.73
N ARG A 89 -23.70 -0.43 2.29
CA ARG A 89 -23.07 -1.59 2.92
C ARG A 89 -21.91 -2.07 2.06
N PHE A 90 -20.76 -2.21 2.69
CA PHE A 90 -19.54 -2.73 2.08
C PHE A 90 -19.24 -4.08 2.71
N ALA A 91 -18.99 -5.09 1.88
CA ALA A 91 -18.79 -6.46 2.36
C ALA A 91 -17.41 -6.67 2.99
N ALA A 92 -16.38 -6.03 2.44
CA ALA A 92 -15.00 -6.15 2.86
C ALA A 92 -14.33 -4.77 2.78
N VAL A 93 -14.12 -4.16 3.95
CA VAL A 93 -13.38 -2.91 4.12
C VAL A 93 -12.30 -3.16 5.16
N PRO A 94 -11.06 -2.67 4.96
CA PRO A 94 -10.06 -2.67 6.03
C PRO A 94 -10.60 -1.86 7.21
N ALA A 95 -10.67 -2.49 8.39
CA ALA A 95 -11.05 -1.82 9.64
C ALA A 95 -10.02 -0.79 10.09
#